data_AF-A0A5B9YF27-F1
#
_entry.id   AF-A0A5B9YF27-F1
#
_cell.length_a   1.000
_cell.length_b   1.000
_cell.length_c   1.000
_cell.angle_alpha   90.00
_cell.angle_beta   90.00
_cell.angle_gamma   90.00
#
_symmetry.space_group_name_H-M   'P 1'
#
loop_
_entity.id
_entity.type
_entity.pdbx_description
1 polymer ?
#
loop_
_entity_poly.entity_id
_entity_poly.type
_entity_poly.pdbx_seq_one_letter_code
_entity_poly.pdbx_strand_id
1 'polypeptide(L)'
;MNQIEIRNITTPYEYQELFWVIDGKALPDYLCAWASKFNDDKIISLMKPFNGLCPAWVKDLDWRADVRFVWTLIEKESSILPILLCPDDLDFSCIVVVVEVEKTKDFVYWSRIGYVIHDNENFEEEKKNGILNINAYSDRDWSMYGDNIAFAKVDSDEWYQWISENWDDELYRRRMNYTSPYYQTDGNVCWIQDMNWFFDRVEYDHMTNAYWEFQTLKQLNEFAQRDKMSVKECADFLSSLTRAGKELLEKHLNDYGEILLHLFASEQVGEPLINLLSKKAESKNYVSIYCKAIEIMWKYGNEAVVNVVDVTILERLSDEDEVWQKFGTYISHDFKVYINDIILKENLMMWGSKPLL
;
A
#
# COMPACT_ATOMS: atom_id res chain seq x y z
N MET A 1 16.32 -23.59 -6.62
CA MET A 1 15.21 -22.71 -6.23
C MET A 1 15.66 -22.05 -4.96
N ASN A 2 15.60 -20.73 -4.94
CA ASN A 2 15.98 -19.92 -3.79
C ASN A 2 14.77 -19.81 -2.85
N GLN A 3 15.03 -19.65 -1.56
CA GLN A 3 14.01 -19.32 -0.57
C GLN A 3 14.04 -17.83 -0.31
N ILE A 4 12.88 -17.19 -0.29
CA ILE A 4 12.71 -15.78 0.04
C ILE A 4 11.76 -15.63 1.21
N GLU A 5 12.19 -14.85 2.19
CA GLU A 5 11.36 -14.44 3.32
C GLU A 5 11.63 -12.98 3.67
N ILE A 6 10.82 -12.45 4.57
CA ILE A 6 10.95 -11.10 5.10
C ILE A 6 11.39 -11.17 6.55
N ARG A 7 12.35 -10.33 6.94
CA ARG A 7 12.88 -10.32 8.31
C ARG A 7 13.20 -8.90 8.75
N ASN A 8 12.93 -8.61 10.02
CA ASN A 8 13.43 -7.40 10.66
C ASN A 8 14.95 -7.46 10.77
N ILE A 9 15.61 -6.46 10.21
CA ILE A 9 17.06 -6.25 10.28
C ILE A 9 17.30 -4.91 10.98
N THR A 10 18.25 -4.90 11.92
CA THR A 10 18.70 -3.66 12.55
C THR A 10 19.42 -2.79 11.54
N THR A 11 18.93 -1.58 11.32
CA THR A 11 19.58 -0.58 10.49
C THR A 11 20.79 0.03 11.23
N PRO A 12 21.70 0.71 10.53
CA PRO A 12 22.79 1.47 11.16
C PRO A 12 22.32 2.57 12.12
N TYR A 13 21.02 2.91 12.09
CA TYR A 13 20.39 3.94 12.92
C TYR A 13 19.60 3.34 14.09
N GLU A 14 19.85 2.06 14.42
CA GLU A 14 19.31 1.36 15.60
C GLU A 14 17.79 1.09 15.60
N TYR A 15 17.09 1.32 14.48
CA TYR A 15 15.72 0.87 14.30
C TYR A 15 15.65 -0.44 13.48
N GLN A 16 14.50 -1.11 13.53
CA GLN A 16 14.27 -2.33 12.77
C GLN A 16 13.53 -2.01 11.47
N GLU A 17 13.98 -2.59 10.37
CA GLU A 17 13.30 -2.48 9.08
C GLU A 17 13.17 -3.84 8.41
N LEU A 18 12.10 -4.02 7.64
CA LEU A 18 11.75 -5.30 7.04
C LEU A 18 12.42 -5.47 5.67
N PHE A 19 13.43 -6.34 5.60
CA PHE A 19 14.17 -6.64 4.38
C PHE A 19 13.91 -8.06 3.86
N TRP A 20 14.12 -8.25 2.56
CA TRP A 20 14.18 -9.57 1.95
C TRP A 20 15.44 -10.32 2.39
N VAL A 21 15.23 -11.56 2.83
CA VAL A 21 16.28 -12.52 3.15
C VAL A 21 16.18 -13.64 2.12
N ILE A 22 17.24 -13.80 1.33
CA ILE A 22 17.33 -14.81 0.28
C ILE A 22 18.34 -15.87 0.74
N ASP A 23 17.93 -17.13 0.78
CA ASP A 23 18.73 -18.27 1.26
C ASP A 23 19.44 -18.00 2.60
N GLY A 24 18.75 -17.32 3.52
CA GLY A 24 19.24 -17.01 4.87
C GLY A 24 20.15 -15.78 4.98
N LYS A 25 20.41 -15.06 3.88
CA LYS A 25 21.21 -13.82 3.88
C LYS A 25 20.38 -12.61 3.44
N ALA A 26 20.51 -11.49 4.15
CA ALA A 26 19.75 -10.28 3.86
C ALA A 26 20.21 -9.63 2.54
N LEU A 27 19.27 -9.07 1.78
CA LEU A 27 19.56 -8.40 0.50
C LEU A 27 20.65 -7.31 0.63
N PRO A 28 20.65 -6.43 1.65
CA PRO A 28 21.73 -5.46 1.83
C PRO A 28 23.13 -6.10 1.96
N ASP A 29 23.25 -7.27 2.57
CA ASP A 29 24.53 -7.97 2.72
C ASP A 29 25.03 -8.54 1.38
N TYR A 30 24.11 -8.88 0.48
CA TYR A 30 24.46 -9.23 -0.89
C TYR A 30 24.95 -8.01 -1.67
N LEU A 31 24.21 -6.90 -1.59
CA LEU A 31 24.60 -5.62 -2.21
C LEU A 31 25.97 -5.14 -1.74
N CYS A 32 26.25 -5.19 -0.43
CA CYS A 32 27.57 -4.90 0.14
C CYS A 32 28.68 -5.73 -0.54
N ALA A 33 28.46 -7.04 -0.74
CA ALA A 33 29.44 -7.92 -1.35
C ALA A 33 29.63 -7.60 -2.84
N TRP A 34 28.56 -7.35 -3.59
CA TRP A 34 28.64 -7.04 -5.03
C TRP A 34 29.22 -5.66 -5.32
N ALA A 35 28.86 -4.67 -4.51
CA ALA A 35 29.37 -3.30 -4.58
C ALA A 35 30.88 -3.18 -4.37
N SER A 36 31.53 -4.20 -3.79
CA SER A 36 33.00 -4.23 -3.64
C SER A 36 33.77 -4.22 -4.97
N LYS A 37 33.09 -4.59 -6.08
CA LYS A 37 33.64 -4.56 -7.44
C LYS A 37 33.65 -3.14 -8.05
N PHE A 38 32.99 -2.18 -7.40
CA PHE A 38 32.72 -0.84 -7.94
C PHE A 38 33.13 0.27 -6.95
N ASN A 39 34.30 0.14 -6.33
CA ASN A 39 34.71 1.05 -5.25
C ASN A 39 34.91 2.51 -5.69
N ASP A 40 35.16 2.75 -6.98
CA ASP A 40 35.32 4.10 -7.55
C ASP A 40 33.99 4.73 -8.00
N ASP A 41 32.89 3.98 -7.92
CA ASP A 41 31.57 4.48 -8.29
C ASP A 41 30.99 5.35 -7.16
N LYS A 42 30.76 6.64 -7.48
CA LYS A 42 30.27 7.63 -6.53
C LYS A 42 28.86 7.32 -6.04
N ILE A 43 27.98 6.80 -6.90
CA ILE A 43 26.59 6.49 -6.54
C ILE A 43 26.58 5.30 -5.59
N ILE A 44 27.36 4.26 -5.88
CA ILE A 44 27.53 3.12 -4.96
C ILE A 44 28.12 3.55 -3.61
N SER A 45 29.02 4.54 -3.59
CA SER A 45 29.52 5.09 -2.33
C SER A 45 28.43 5.82 -1.53
N LEU A 46 27.48 6.50 -2.19
CA LEU A 46 26.36 7.18 -1.54
C LEU A 46 25.30 6.20 -1.00
N MET A 47 25.13 5.05 -1.66
CA MET A 47 24.21 3.99 -1.22
C MET A 47 24.69 3.22 0.02
N LYS A 48 25.97 3.34 0.39
CA LYS A 48 26.53 2.62 1.55
C LYS A 48 26.27 3.41 2.84
N PRO A 49 25.91 2.72 3.94
CA PRO A 49 25.63 1.29 4.04
C PRO A 49 24.24 0.92 3.48
N PHE A 50 24.14 -0.18 2.73
CA PHE A 50 22.90 -0.57 2.03
C PHE A 50 21.74 -0.92 2.97
N ASN A 51 22.02 -1.33 4.21
CA ASN A 51 20.99 -1.56 5.23
C ASN A 51 20.51 -0.26 5.91
N GLY A 52 21.01 0.90 5.47
CA GLY A 52 20.47 2.22 5.77
C GLY A 52 19.52 2.77 4.70
N LEU A 53 19.39 2.10 3.55
CA LEU A 53 18.38 2.45 2.54
C LEU A 53 17.00 1.96 2.96
N CYS A 54 15.95 2.63 2.48
CA CYS A 54 14.56 2.30 2.79
C CYS A 54 14.01 1.26 1.80
N PRO A 55 13.35 0.17 2.23
CA PRO A 55 12.66 -0.73 1.30
C PRO A 55 11.57 -0.01 0.51
N ALA A 56 11.56 -0.16 -0.82
CA ALA A 56 10.59 0.52 -1.68
C ALA A 56 9.14 0.01 -1.50
N TRP A 57 8.94 -1.14 -0.84
CA TRP A 57 7.63 -1.78 -0.67
C TRP A 57 6.89 -1.32 0.59
N VAL A 58 7.49 -0.41 1.37
CA VAL A 58 6.83 0.21 2.54
C VAL A 58 5.60 1.01 2.11
N LYS A 59 4.68 1.24 3.04
CA LYS A 59 3.50 2.07 2.80
C LYS A 59 3.67 3.53 3.23
N ASP A 60 4.81 3.85 3.86
CA ASP A 60 5.16 5.19 4.37
C ASP A 60 6.00 6.00 3.36
N LEU A 61 5.77 5.79 2.06
CA LEU A 61 6.33 6.67 1.03
C LEU A 61 5.62 8.02 1.05
N ASP A 62 6.30 9.06 0.55
CA ASP A 62 5.80 10.44 0.55
C ASP A 62 4.39 10.56 -0.09
N TRP A 63 4.13 9.73 -1.10
CA TRP A 63 2.85 9.73 -1.82
C TRP A 63 2.23 8.34 -1.88
N ARG A 64 0.93 8.26 -1.62
CA ARG A 64 0.13 7.04 -1.79
C ARG A 64 0.21 6.51 -3.24
N ALA A 65 0.31 7.40 -4.21
CA ALA A 65 0.54 7.07 -5.62
C ALA A 65 1.81 6.25 -5.85
N ASP A 66 2.88 6.53 -5.11
CA ASP A 66 4.16 5.83 -5.20
C ASP A 66 4.05 4.43 -4.57
N VAL A 67 3.29 4.28 -3.48
CA VAL A 67 2.93 2.96 -2.93
C VAL A 67 2.16 2.15 -3.97
N ARG A 68 1.12 2.74 -4.59
CA ARG A 68 0.33 2.07 -5.65
C ARG A 68 1.21 1.66 -6.81
N PHE A 69 2.12 2.52 -7.23
CA PHE A 69 3.05 2.27 -8.32
C PHE A 69 3.89 1.01 -8.05
N VAL A 70 4.58 0.95 -6.91
CA VAL A 70 5.43 -0.20 -6.56
C VAL A 70 4.61 -1.47 -6.49
N TRP A 71 3.47 -1.45 -5.81
CA TRP A 71 2.63 -2.65 -5.66
C TRP A 71 1.99 -3.11 -6.98
N THR A 72 1.72 -2.19 -7.90
CA THR A 72 1.32 -2.54 -9.27
C THR A 72 2.47 -3.23 -10.02
N LEU A 73 3.71 -2.76 -9.87
CA LEU A 73 4.88 -3.42 -10.46
C LEU A 73 5.14 -4.80 -9.85
N ILE A 74 4.95 -4.94 -8.53
CA ILE A 74 5.03 -6.24 -7.85
C ILE A 74 4.05 -7.22 -8.47
N GLU A 75 2.86 -6.80 -8.90
CA GLU A 75 1.84 -7.70 -9.45
C GLU A 75 2.05 -8.05 -10.93
N LYS A 76 2.74 -7.21 -11.71
CA LYS A 76 3.03 -7.46 -13.13
C LYS A 76 3.82 -8.76 -13.35
N GLU A 77 3.58 -9.39 -14.50
CA GLU A 77 4.33 -10.59 -14.92
C GLU A 77 5.76 -10.26 -15.39
N SER A 78 6.06 -9.01 -15.75
CA SER A 78 7.42 -8.55 -16.04
C SER A 78 7.56 -7.07 -15.70
N SER A 79 8.64 -6.71 -14.99
CA SER A 79 8.94 -5.33 -14.63
C SER A 79 10.39 -5.15 -14.17
N ILE A 80 10.89 -3.91 -14.25
CA ILE A 80 12.02 -3.47 -13.44
C ILE A 80 11.45 -2.89 -12.15
N LEU A 81 11.64 -3.62 -11.05
CA LEU A 81 10.95 -3.40 -9.78
C LEU A 81 11.86 -2.66 -8.79
N PRO A 82 11.45 -1.49 -8.28
CA PRO A 82 12.12 -0.84 -7.16
C PRO A 82 12.09 -1.71 -5.90
N ILE A 83 13.23 -1.78 -5.20
CA ILE A 83 13.40 -2.55 -3.98
C ILE A 83 14.02 -1.75 -2.84
N LEU A 84 14.90 -0.79 -3.11
CA LEU A 84 15.45 0.12 -2.09
C LEU A 84 15.45 1.56 -2.60
N LEU A 85 15.20 2.50 -1.70
CA LEU A 85 15.13 3.93 -1.94
C LEU A 85 16.08 4.70 -1.01
N CYS A 86 16.35 5.94 -1.38
CA CYS A 86 17.00 6.90 -0.50
C CYS A 86 16.12 7.14 0.76
N PRO A 87 16.70 7.16 1.96
CA PRO A 87 15.94 7.43 3.18
C PRO A 87 15.58 8.92 3.38
N ASP A 88 16.18 9.83 2.61
CA ASP A 88 16.02 11.28 2.81
C ASP A 88 14.79 11.89 2.11
N ASP A 89 14.32 11.30 1.01
CA ASP A 89 13.19 11.79 0.19
C ASP A 89 12.01 10.82 0.13
N LEU A 90 12.21 9.52 0.43
CA LEU A 90 11.19 8.47 0.41
C LEU A 90 10.34 8.45 -0.88
N ASP A 91 10.97 8.84 -1.99
CA ASP A 91 10.41 8.84 -3.34
C ASP A 91 11.40 8.24 -4.35
N PHE A 92 11.14 8.44 -5.65
CA PHE A 92 11.95 7.87 -6.74
C PHE A 92 12.91 8.86 -7.39
N SER A 93 13.22 9.98 -6.74
CA SER A 93 13.99 11.08 -7.35
C SER A 93 15.51 11.01 -7.11
N CYS A 94 15.97 10.28 -6.08
CA CYS A 94 17.39 10.18 -5.72
C CYS A 94 18.00 8.79 -6.00
N ILE A 95 18.06 7.93 -4.97
CA ILE A 95 18.61 6.58 -5.09
C ILE A 95 17.45 5.62 -5.29
N VAL A 96 17.44 4.90 -6.41
CA VAL A 96 16.50 3.81 -6.65
C VAL A 96 17.27 2.55 -7.03
N VAL A 97 17.30 1.57 -6.13
CA VAL A 97 17.80 0.22 -6.42
C VAL A 97 16.65 -0.60 -6.98
N VAL A 98 16.90 -1.28 -8.10
CA VAL A 98 15.91 -2.05 -8.84
C VAL A 98 16.37 -3.47 -9.10
N VAL A 99 15.39 -4.38 -9.23
CA VAL A 99 15.60 -5.75 -9.68
C VAL A 99 14.76 -6.03 -10.93
N GLU A 100 15.33 -6.72 -11.90
CA GLU A 100 14.60 -7.23 -13.06
C GLU A 100 13.81 -8.48 -12.66
N VAL A 101 12.48 -8.37 -12.74
CA VAL A 101 11.55 -9.43 -12.36
C VAL A 101 10.81 -9.95 -13.57
N GLU A 102 10.80 -11.27 -13.71
CA GLU A 102 9.91 -11.98 -14.62
C GLU A 102 9.15 -13.05 -13.86
N LYS A 103 7.89 -13.24 -14.19
CA LYS A 103 7.06 -14.25 -13.58
C LYS A 103 6.47 -15.17 -14.62
N THR A 104 6.30 -16.40 -14.18
CA THR A 104 5.61 -17.45 -14.90
C THR A 104 4.50 -17.98 -14.01
N LYS A 105 3.78 -18.98 -14.50
CA LYS A 105 2.77 -19.67 -13.72
C LYS A 105 3.31 -20.25 -12.41
N ASP A 106 4.54 -20.79 -12.44
CA ASP A 106 5.07 -21.59 -11.33
C ASP A 106 6.24 -20.90 -10.61
N PHE A 107 6.92 -19.94 -11.26
CA PHE A 107 8.13 -19.31 -10.72
C PHE A 107 8.16 -17.79 -10.89
N VAL A 108 8.84 -17.13 -9.95
CA VAL A 108 9.26 -15.72 -10.04
C VAL A 108 10.78 -15.68 -10.15
N TYR A 109 11.29 -14.96 -11.14
CA TYR A 109 12.71 -14.81 -11.44
C TYR A 109 13.18 -13.41 -11.08
N TRP A 110 14.29 -13.32 -10.36
CA TRP A 110 15.04 -12.09 -10.14
C TRP A 110 16.38 -12.23 -10.88
N SER A 111 16.43 -11.65 -12.09
CA SER A 111 17.52 -11.90 -13.04
C SER A 111 18.75 -11.06 -12.73
N ARG A 112 18.56 -9.74 -12.59
CA ARG A 112 19.61 -8.74 -12.41
C ARG A 112 19.22 -7.71 -11.38
N ILE A 113 20.20 -7.14 -10.69
CA ILE A 113 20.01 -6.06 -9.71
C ILE A 113 20.95 -4.89 -10.03
N GLY A 114 20.44 -3.67 -9.89
CA GLY A 114 21.15 -2.45 -10.25
C GLY A 114 20.55 -1.22 -9.60
N TYR A 115 20.99 -0.05 -10.04
CA TYR A 115 20.41 1.24 -9.63
C TYR A 115 20.10 2.10 -10.85
N VAL A 116 19.10 2.96 -10.71
CA VAL A 116 18.65 3.88 -11.75
C VAL A 116 19.65 5.01 -11.93
N ILE A 117 19.91 5.39 -13.18
CA ILE A 117 20.66 6.58 -13.57
C ILE A 117 19.65 7.66 -13.94
N HIS A 118 19.65 8.79 -13.23
CA HIS A 118 18.68 9.88 -13.42
C HIS A 118 19.11 10.92 -14.47
N ASP A 119 20.33 10.81 -15.03
CA ASP A 119 20.92 11.80 -15.95
C ASP A 119 20.10 12.08 -17.22
N ASN A 120 19.27 11.11 -17.67
CA ASN A 120 18.47 11.22 -18.88
C ASN A 120 16.98 11.49 -18.60
N GLU A 121 16.60 11.74 -17.34
CA GLU A 121 15.22 12.07 -17.01
C GLU A 121 14.84 13.45 -17.58
N ASN A 122 13.59 13.55 -17.99
CA ASN A 122 13.01 14.70 -18.64
C ASN A 122 11.67 15.04 -17.98
N PHE A 123 11.74 15.99 -17.05
CA PHE A 123 10.58 16.45 -16.28
C PHE A 123 9.44 16.98 -17.16
N GLU A 124 9.75 17.62 -18.29
CA GLU A 124 8.74 18.13 -19.22
C GLU A 124 8.03 17.01 -20.00
N GLU A 125 8.69 15.87 -20.17
CA GLU A 125 8.08 14.67 -20.72
C GLU A 125 7.28 13.91 -19.67
N GLU A 126 7.78 13.83 -18.43
CA GLU A 126 7.06 13.24 -17.31
C GLU A 126 5.70 13.92 -17.10
N LYS A 127 5.64 15.26 -17.09
CA LYS A 127 4.37 16.01 -16.99
C LYS A 127 3.34 15.60 -18.05
N LYS A 128 3.78 15.34 -19.28
CA LYS A 128 2.90 14.93 -20.40
C LYS A 128 2.38 13.50 -20.25
N ASN A 129 3.03 12.69 -19.41
CA ASN A 129 2.70 11.30 -19.17
C ASN A 129 1.73 11.09 -17.99
N GLY A 130 1.25 12.17 -17.36
CA GLY A 130 0.15 12.13 -16.39
C GLY A 130 -1.24 12.01 -17.04
N ILE A 131 -2.21 12.75 -16.52
CA ILE A 131 -3.60 12.77 -17.00
C ILE A 131 -3.73 13.21 -18.46
N LEU A 132 -2.76 13.95 -19.00
CA LEU A 132 -2.80 14.42 -20.39
C LEU A 132 -2.34 13.36 -21.40
N ASN A 133 -1.89 12.19 -20.95
CA ASN A 133 -1.53 11.08 -21.82
C ASN A 133 -2.76 10.30 -22.29
N ILE A 134 -3.49 10.87 -23.24
CA ILE A 134 -4.71 10.27 -23.79
C ILE A 134 -4.48 8.91 -24.47
N ASN A 135 -3.24 8.58 -24.87
CA ASN A 135 -2.92 7.28 -25.44
C ASN A 135 -2.97 6.15 -24.40
N ALA A 136 -2.86 6.49 -23.11
CA ALA A 136 -2.95 5.56 -22.00
C ALA A 136 -4.38 5.46 -21.43
N TYR A 137 -5.37 6.15 -22.01
CA TYR A 137 -6.74 6.14 -21.51
C TYR A 137 -7.43 4.80 -21.77
N SER A 138 -8.04 4.25 -20.73
CA SER A 138 -9.07 3.22 -20.82
C SER A 138 -10.41 3.81 -21.27
N ASP A 139 -11.37 2.96 -21.65
CA ASP A 139 -12.76 3.38 -21.94
C ASP A 139 -13.37 4.17 -20.77
N ARG A 140 -13.00 3.79 -19.54
CA ARG A 140 -13.42 4.48 -18.33
C ARG A 140 -12.79 5.86 -18.23
N ASP A 141 -11.49 5.98 -18.50
CA ASP A 141 -10.81 7.29 -18.49
C ASP A 141 -11.45 8.22 -19.51
N TRP A 142 -11.82 7.72 -20.69
CA TRP A 142 -12.58 8.50 -21.67
C TRP A 142 -13.92 8.99 -21.12
N SER A 143 -14.67 8.12 -20.44
CA SER A 143 -15.95 8.51 -19.83
C SER A 143 -15.80 9.54 -18.72
N MET A 144 -14.69 9.51 -17.96
CA MET A 144 -14.49 10.40 -16.82
C MET A 144 -13.84 11.73 -17.21
N TYR A 145 -12.91 11.69 -18.18
CA TYR A 145 -11.98 12.80 -18.43
C TYR A 145 -12.02 13.36 -19.85
N GLY A 146 -12.64 12.64 -20.80
CA GLY A 146 -12.64 12.98 -22.23
C GLY A 146 -13.21 14.37 -22.53
N ASP A 147 -14.29 14.74 -21.83
CA ASP A 147 -14.99 16.01 -22.04
C ASP A 147 -14.57 17.12 -21.05
N ASN A 148 -13.54 16.90 -20.21
CA ASN A 148 -13.04 17.90 -19.26
C ASN A 148 -11.55 18.23 -19.44
N ILE A 149 -10.63 17.37 -18.97
CA ILE A 149 -9.21 17.68 -18.79
C ILE A 149 -8.34 17.04 -19.87
N ALA A 150 -8.85 16.03 -20.60
CA ALA A 150 -8.08 15.24 -21.55
C ALA A 150 -7.32 16.06 -22.62
N PHE A 151 -7.86 17.22 -23.00
CA PHE A 151 -7.28 18.10 -24.02
C PHE A 151 -6.70 19.41 -23.48
N ALA A 152 -6.56 19.54 -22.15
CA ALA A 152 -5.85 20.66 -21.55
C ALA A 152 -4.36 20.63 -21.92
N LYS A 153 -3.66 21.73 -21.66
CA LYS A 153 -2.21 21.82 -21.92
C LYS A 153 -1.44 21.67 -20.62
N VAL A 154 -0.26 21.07 -20.69
CA VAL A 154 0.70 21.13 -19.59
C VAL A 154 0.92 22.59 -19.20
N ASP A 155 0.97 22.85 -17.90
CA ASP A 155 1.14 24.19 -17.30
C ASP A 155 0.02 25.19 -17.63
N SER A 156 -1.17 24.72 -18.05
CA SER A 156 -2.38 25.55 -18.11
C SER A 156 -3.06 25.67 -16.74
N ASP A 157 -3.85 26.71 -16.53
CA ASP A 157 -4.58 26.94 -15.27
C ASP A 157 -5.56 25.78 -14.97
N GLU A 158 -6.23 25.26 -16.00
CA GLU A 158 -7.13 24.12 -15.88
C GLU A 158 -6.39 22.85 -15.43
N TRP A 159 -5.18 22.64 -15.98
CA TRP A 159 -4.33 21.52 -15.57
C TRP A 159 -3.80 21.68 -14.15
N TYR A 160 -3.33 22.88 -13.77
CA TYR A 160 -2.89 23.16 -12.40
C TYR A 160 -4.02 22.95 -11.37
N GLN A 161 -5.23 23.39 -11.70
CA GLN A 161 -6.38 23.16 -10.83
C GLN A 161 -6.66 21.66 -10.68
N TRP A 162 -6.68 20.92 -11.79
CA TRP A 162 -6.96 19.49 -11.75
C TRP A 162 -5.92 18.71 -10.95
N ILE A 163 -4.61 18.95 -11.17
CA ILE A 163 -3.57 18.24 -10.43
C ILE A 163 -3.57 18.60 -8.94
N SER A 164 -3.95 19.83 -8.57
CA SER A 164 -4.09 20.23 -7.17
C SER A 164 -5.17 19.42 -6.45
N GLU A 165 -6.21 19.00 -7.17
CA GLU A 165 -7.34 18.24 -6.61
C GLU A 165 -7.15 16.72 -6.74
N ASN A 166 -6.29 16.27 -7.68
CA ASN A 166 -6.16 14.86 -8.08
C ASN A 166 -4.69 14.40 -8.15
N TRP A 167 -3.82 14.96 -7.32
CA TRP A 167 -2.37 14.69 -7.36
C TRP A 167 -2.01 13.20 -7.26
N ASP A 168 -2.72 12.44 -6.42
CA ASP A 168 -2.49 11.00 -6.28
C ASP A 168 -2.67 10.24 -7.61
N ASP A 169 -3.69 10.61 -8.39
CA ASP A 169 -3.94 10.00 -9.70
C ASP A 169 -3.02 10.54 -10.79
N GLU A 170 -2.70 11.83 -10.74
CA GLU A 170 -1.69 12.42 -11.64
C GLU A 170 -0.34 11.71 -11.48
N LEU A 171 0.15 11.63 -10.24
CA LEU A 171 1.46 11.08 -9.93
C LEU A 171 1.50 9.59 -10.29
N TYR A 172 0.48 8.81 -9.94
CA TYR A 172 0.41 7.39 -10.30
C TYR A 172 0.48 7.20 -11.83
N ARG A 173 -0.25 8.01 -12.61
CA ARG A 173 -0.19 7.97 -14.08
C ARG A 173 1.22 8.29 -14.60
N ARG A 174 1.87 9.32 -14.06
CA ARG A 174 3.26 9.64 -14.42
C ARG A 174 4.20 8.49 -14.12
N ARG A 175 4.09 7.87 -12.94
CA ARG A 175 4.93 6.71 -12.59
C ARG A 175 4.72 5.55 -13.55
N MET A 176 3.48 5.25 -13.90
CA MET A 176 3.15 4.14 -14.79
C MET A 176 3.54 4.40 -16.25
N ASN A 177 3.37 5.62 -16.74
CA ASN A 177 3.54 5.97 -18.16
C ASN A 177 4.93 6.54 -18.49
N TYR A 178 5.66 7.05 -17.50
CA TYR A 178 7.00 7.61 -17.68
C TYR A 178 8.07 6.84 -16.90
N THR A 179 7.94 6.78 -15.57
CA THR A 179 8.98 6.21 -14.70
C THR A 179 9.20 4.71 -14.97
N SER A 180 8.15 3.90 -15.07
CA SER A 180 8.30 2.46 -15.35
C SER A 180 8.92 2.18 -16.74
N PRO A 181 8.50 2.83 -17.84
CA PRO A 181 9.19 2.72 -19.13
C PRO A 181 10.62 3.24 -19.11
N TYR A 182 10.90 4.30 -18.35
CA TYR A 182 12.24 4.85 -18.19
C TYR A 182 13.20 3.80 -17.59
N TYR A 183 12.78 3.07 -16.55
CA TYR A 183 13.58 2.00 -15.95
C TYR A 183 13.82 0.80 -16.88
N GLN A 184 12.90 0.55 -17.82
CA GLN A 184 13.01 -0.52 -18.82
C GLN A 184 13.91 -0.14 -20.00
N THR A 185 14.27 1.14 -20.14
CA THR A 185 15.08 1.62 -21.26
C THR A 185 16.55 1.29 -21.03
N ASP A 186 17.16 0.63 -22.02
CA ASP A 186 18.57 0.27 -21.98
C ASP A 186 19.46 1.49 -21.71
N GLY A 187 20.35 1.36 -20.71
CA GLY A 187 21.26 2.42 -20.29
C GLY A 187 20.75 3.31 -19.16
N ASN A 188 19.47 3.23 -18.79
CA ASN A 188 18.93 3.98 -17.64
C ASN A 188 19.08 3.24 -16.30
N VAL A 189 19.50 1.98 -16.32
CA VAL A 189 19.86 1.20 -15.14
C VAL A 189 21.30 0.74 -15.25
N CYS A 190 22.10 1.02 -14.21
CA CYS A 190 23.42 0.44 -14.04
C CYS A 190 23.30 -0.90 -13.29
N TRP A 191 23.45 -2.01 -14.02
CA TRP A 191 23.38 -3.35 -13.45
C TRP A 191 24.67 -3.71 -12.70
N ILE A 192 24.53 -4.05 -11.42
CA ILE A 192 25.65 -4.40 -10.53
C ILE A 192 25.95 -5.91 -10.57
N GLN A 193 24.91 -6.74 -10.68
CA GLN A 193 25.06 -8.19 -10.60
C GLN A 193 23.92 -8.94 -11.33
N ASP A 194 24.31 -9.97 -12.09
CA ASP A 194 23.40 -11.02 -12.57
C ASP A 194 23.27 -12.10 -11.48
N MET A 195 22.06 -12.29 -10.94
CA MET A 195 21.79 -13.19 -9.80
C MET A 195 21.17 -14.51 -10.23
N ASN A 196 20.32 -14.49 -11.27
CA ASN A 196 19.52 -15.62 -11.75
C ASN A 196 18.77 -16.35 -10.61
N TRP A 197 18.27 -15.60 -9.63
CA TRP A 197 17.47 -16.16 -8.55
C TRP A 197 16.09 -16.53 -9.07
N PHE A 198 15.52 -17.61 -8.52
CA PHE A 198 14.15 -17.99 -8.82
C PHE A 198 13.47 -18.61 -7.62
N PHE A 199 12.21 -18.24 -7.44
CA PHE A 199 11.37 -18.58 -6.29
C PHE A 199 10.12 -19.31 -6.76
N ASP A 200 9.57 -20.18 -5.93
CA ASP A 200 8.22 -20.70 -6.14
C ASP A 200 7.20 -19.54 -6.13
N ARG A 201 6.27 -19.52 -7.09
CA ARG A 201 5.30 -18.42 -7.25
C ARG A 201 4.37 -18.31 -6.05
N VAL A 202 3.93 -19.44 -5.48
CA VAL A 202 3.01 -19.44 -4.33
C VAL A 202 3.72 -18.93 -3.08
N GLU A 203 4.95 -19.37 -2.84
CA GLU A 203 5.77 -18.88 -1.71
C GLU A 203 6.08 -17.38 -1.84
N TYR A 204 6.40 -16.91 -3.06
CA TYR A 204 6.65 -15.49 -3.33
C TYR A 204 5.40 -14.64 -3.09
N ASP A 205 4.24 -15.09 -3.58
CA ASP A 205 2.97 -14.38 -3.39
C ASP A 205 2.56 -14.39 -1.90
N HIS A 206 2.81 -15.46 -1.15
CA HIS A 206 2.62 -15.45 0.31
C HIS A 206 3.54 -14.44 1.01
N MET A 207 4.81 -14.34 0.60
CA MET A 207 5.77 -13.38 1.16
C MET A 207 5.34 -11.93 0.87
N THR A 208 4.93 -11.62 -0.36
CA THR A 208 4.43 -10.27 -0.71
C THR A 208 3.16 -9.92 0.08
N ASN A 209 2.23 -10.86 0.25
CA ASN A 209 1.04 -10.66 1.09
C ASN A 209 1.42 -10.35 2.55
N ALA A 210 2.33 -11.14 3.11
CA ALA A 210 2.80 -10.94 4.48
C ALA A 210 3.49 -9.57 4.66
N TYR A 211 4.24 -9.11 3.65
CA TYR A 211 4.85 -7.77 3.67
C TYR A 211 3.76 -6.69 3.72
N TRP A 212 2.74 -6.77 2.87
CA TRP A 212 1.62 -5.81 2.86
C TRP A 212 0.88 -5.78 4.21
N GLU A 213 0.58 -6.96 4.77
CA GLU A 213 -0.08 -7.09 6.06
C GLU A 213 0.74 -6.43 7.18
N PHE A 214 2.05 -6.70 7.23
CA PHE A 214 2.94 -6.12 8.24
C PHE A 214 2.98 -4.60 8.15
N GLN A 215 3.19 -4.06 6.95
CA GLN A 215 3.23 -2.60 6.74
C GLN A 215 1.89 -1.94 7.06
N THR A 216 0.77 -2.57 6.68
CA THR A 216 -0.56 -2.06 7.02
C THR A 216 -0.78 -2.04 8.52
N LEU A 217 -0.41 -3.10 9.23
CA LEU A 217 -0.54 -3.15 10.68
C LEU A 217 0.38 -2.14 11.39
N LYS A 218 1.60 -1.94 10.89
CA LYS A 218 2.53 -0.89 11.38
C LYS A 218 1.87 0.50 11.28
N GLN A 219 1.38 0.87 10.10
CA GLN A 219 0.69 2.14 9.89
C GLN A 219 -0.52 2.34 10.80
N LEU A 220 -1.33 1.30 11.00
CA LEU A 220 -2.50 1.36 11.88
C LEU A 220 -2.11 1.54 13.35
N ASN A 221 -1.02 0.93 13.80
CA ASN A 221 -0.53 1.07 15.17
C ASN A 221 0.08 2.44 15.45
N GLU A 222 0.66 3.06 14.42
CA GLU A 222 1.25 4.41 14.47
C GLU A 222 0.22 5.50 14.12
N PHE A 223 -0.99 5.11 13.74
CA PHE A 223 -2.03 6.04 13.30
C PHE A 223 -2.40 7.02 14.41
N ALA A 224 -2.20 8.31 14.11
CA ALA A 224 -2.62 9.39 14.96
C ALA A 224 -3.15 10.54 14.09
N GLN A 225 -4.37 10.97 14.38
CA GLN A 225 -4.96 12.13 13.73
C GLN A 225 -5.40 13.14 14.79
N ARG A 226 -5.16 14.43 14.53
CA ARG A 226 -5.60 15.52 15.41
C ARG A 226 -7.08 15.87 15.18
N ASP A 227 -7.44 16.01 13.91
CA ASP A 227 -8.79 16.38 13.50
C ASP A 227 -9.66 15.15 13.29
N LYS A 228 -10.98 15.34 13.39
CA LYS A 228 -11.94 14.27 13.16
C LYS A 228 -12.06 13.97 11.66
N MET A 229 -11.82 12.71 11.31
CA MET A 229 -11.92 12.15 9.97
C MET A 229 -13.35 12.26 9.44
N SER A 230 -13.48 12.89 8.28
CA SER A 230 -14.72 12.99 7.51
C SER A 230 -15.06 11.68 6.81
N VAL A 231 -16.25 11.61 6.20
CA VAL A 231 -16.69 10.45 5.41
C VAL A 231 -15.72 10.13 4.26
N LYS A 232 -15.24 11.16 3.55
CA LYS A 232 -14.30 10.99 2.43
C LYS A 232 -12.96 10.48 2.93
N GLU A 233 -12.37 11.12 3.94
CA GLU A 233 -11.10 10.69 4.53
C GLU A 233 -11.19 9.27 5.09
N CYS A 234 -12.35 8.87 5.64
CA CYS A 234 -12.58 7.51 6.11
C CYS A 234 -12.64 6.50 4.97
N ALA A 235 -13.30 6.81 3.87
CA ALA A 235 -13.29 5.94 2.70
C ALA A 235 -11.88 5.82 2.08
N ASP A 236 -11.13 6.93 2.02
CA ASP A 236 -9.73 6.93 1.57
C ASP A 236 -8.85 6.10 2.50
N PHE A 237 -9.05 6.19 3.81
CA PHE A 237 -8.39 5.35 4.81
C PHE A 237 -8.72 3.87 4.61
N LEU A 238 -10.00 3.50 4.51
CA LEU A 238 -10.44 2.11 4.35
C LEU A 238 -9.94 1.50 3.03
N SER A 239 -9.92 2.28 1.95
CA SER A 239 -9.38 1.85 0.66
C SER A 239 -7.86 1.62 0.67
N SER A 240 -7.15 2.03 1.72
CA SER A 240 -5.71 1.79 1.89
C SER A 240 -5.38 0.47 2.60
N LEU A 241 -6.37 -0.22 3.16
CA LEU A 241 -6.16 -1.45 3.94
C LEU A 241 -5.78 -2.64 3.06
N THR A 242 -6.25 -2.65 1.82
CA THR A 242 -6.02 -3.72 0.84
C THR A 242 -5.44 -3.16 -0.45
N ARG A 243 -4.77 -4.02 -1.23
CA ARG A 243 -4.17 -3.60 -2.52
C ARG A 243 -5.20 -3.14 -3.54
N ALA A 244 -6.36 -3.80 -3.57
CA ALA A 244 -7.46 -3.49 -4.48
C ALA A 244 -8.42 -2.40 -3.93
N GLY A 245 -8.14 -1.84 -2.75
CA GLY A 245 -9.11 -1.00 -2.05
C GLY A 245 -9.43 0.29 -2.80
N LYS A 246 -8.48 0.85 -3.57
CA LYS A 246 -8.72 2.04 -4.36
C LYS A 246 -9.64 1.75 -5.55
N GLU A 247 -9.41 0.68 -6.30
CA GLU A 247 -10.29 0.26 -7.38
C GLU A 247 -11.71 -0.04 -6.86
N LEU A 248 -11.82 -0.59 -5.65
CA LEU A 248 -13.11 -0.83 -4.99
C LEU A 248 -13.81 0.47 -4.59
N LEU A 249 -13.10 1.46 -4.04
CA LEU A 249 -13.68 2.77 -3.72
C LEU A 249 -14.13 3.52 -4.98
N GLU A 250 -13.33 3.46 -6.03
CA GLU A 250 -13.66 4.02 -7.32
C GLU A 250 -14.89 3.37 -7.93
N LYS A 251 -14.98 2.04 -7.89
CA LYS A 251 -16.17 1.31 -8.33
C LYS A 251 -17.39 1.73 -7.51
N HIS A 252 -17.25 1.82 -6.19
CA HIS A 252 -18.31 2.29 -5.30
C HIS A 252 -18.83 3.67 -5.70
N LEU A 253 -17.93 4.62 -5.96
CA LEU A 253 -18.29 5.96 -6.45
C LEU A 253 -19.02 5.92 -7.79
N ASN A 254 -18.63 5.04 -8.71
CA ASN A 254 -19.30 4.90 -10.01
C ASN A 254 -20.70 4.29 -9.86
N ASP A 255 -20.84 3.29 -8.99
CA ASP A 255 -22.09 2.55 -8.80
C ASP A 255 -23.15 3.41 -8.07
N TYR A 256 -22.73 4.25 -7.11
CA TYR A 256 -23.63 5.01 -6.24
C TYR A 256 -23.64 6.53 -6.50
N GLY A 257 -22.67 7.07 -7.24
CA GLY A 257 -22.50 8.51 -7.47
C GLY A 257 -21.98 9.31 -6.27
N GLU A 258 -21.89 8.70 -5.09
CA GLU A 258 -21.39 9.29 -3.85
C GLU A 258 -20.84 8.22 -2.89
N ILE A 259 -20.15 8.67 -1.83
CA ILE A 259 -19.59 7.76 -0.81
C ILE A 259 -20.66 7.37 0.20
N LEU A 260 -21.36 6.26 -0.07
CA LEU A 260 -22.17 5.55 0.92
C LEU A 260 -21.26 4.77 1.92
N LEU A 261 -20.74 5.46 2.93
CA LEU A 261 -19.73 4.89 3.85
C LEU A 261 -20.20 3.65 4.60
N HIS A 262 -21.46 3.59 5.02
CA HIS A 262 -21.99 2.41 5.73
C HIS A 262 -21.86 1.13 4.89
N LEU A 263 -22.17 1.23 3.59
CA LEU A 263 -22.03 0.11 2.67
C LEU A 263 -20.56 -0.21 2.41
N PHE A 264 -19.76 0.81 2.09
CA PHE A 264 -18.34 0.60 1.80
C PHE A 264 -17.58 0.00 2.99
N ALA A 265 -17.83 0.49 4.21
CA ALA A 265 -17.21 -0.05 5.42
C ALA A 265 -17.70 -1.47 5.75
N SER A 266 -18.97 -1.79 5.46
CA SER A 266 -19.49 -3.15 5.59
C SER A 266 -18.74 -4.11 4.65
N GLU A 267 -18.62 -3.77 3.36
CA GLU A 267 -17.97 -4.61 2.36
C GLU A 267 -16.44 -4.73 2.55
N GLN A 268 -15.77 -3.65 2.93
CA GLN A 268 -14.31 -3.62 3.04
C GLN A 268 -13.76 -4.09 4.39
N VAL A 269 -14.58 -4.02 5.45
CA VAL A 269 -14.13 -4.34 6.82
C VAL A 269 -15.09 -5.29 7.51
N GLY A 270 -16.38 -4.95 7.59
CA GLY A 270 -17.37 -5.72 8.36
C GLY A 270 -17.51 -7.18 7.92
N GLU A 271 -17.90 -7.41 6.67
CA GLU A 271 -18.09 -8.75 6.11
C GLU A 271 -16.78 -9.58 6.06
N PRO A 272 -15.63 -9.02 5.62
CA PRO A 272 -14.36 -9.73 5.69
C PRO A 272 -13.99 -10.15 7.12
N LEU A 273 -14.19 -9.28 8.11
CA LEU A 273 -13.91 -9.57 9.51
C LEU A 273 -14.82 -10.68 10.06
N ILE A 274 -16.13 -10.60 9.81
CA ILE A 274 -17.09 -11.66 10.21
C ILE A 274 -16.65 -13.01 9.61
N ASN A 275 -16.31 -13.02 8.32
CA ASN A 275 -15.85 -14.23 7.63
C ASN A 275 -14.55 -14.80 8.23
N LEU A 276 -13.64 -13.95 8.69
CA LEU A 276 -12.40 -14.38 9.34
C LEU A 276 -12.67 -14.96 10.74
N LEU A 277 -13.47 -14.27 11.56
CA LEU A 277 -13.79 -14.69 12.93
C LEU A 277 -14.66 -15.96 12.99
N SER A 278 -15.44 -16.21 11.93
CA SER A 278 -16.29 -17.41 11.80
C SER A 278 -15.50 -18.66 11.40
N LYS A 279 -14.31 -18.51 10.79
CA LYS A 279 -13.49 -19.63 10.31
C LYS A 279 -12.58 -20.16 11.41
N LYS A 280 -12.28 -21.48 11.38
CA LYS A 280 -11.35 -22.13 12.33
C LYS A 280 -9.86 -21.84 12.05
N ALA A 281 -9.52 -21.37 10.85
CA ALA A 281 -8.16 -21.04 10.43
C ALA A 281 -8.09 -19.53 10.16
N GLU A 282 -7.90 -18.76 11.21
CA GLU A 282 -7.87 -17.30 11.20
C GLU A 282 -6.53 -16.79 10.64
N SER A 283 -6.56 -15.90 9.65
CA SER A 283 -5.40 -15.00 9.43
C SER A 283 -5.41 -13.94 10.54
N LYS A 284 -4.64 -14.18 11.60
CA LYS A 284 -4.61 -13.32 12.80
C LYS A 284 -4.23 -11.86 12.50
N ASN A 285 -3.45 -11.63 11.45
CA ASN A 285 -3.04 -10.30 11.03
C ASN A 285 -4.22 -9.52 10.46
N TYR A 286 -4.99 -10.10 9.53
CA TYR A 286 -6.14 -9.41 8.96
C TYR A 286 -7.25 -9.15 9.99
N VAL A 287 -7.47 -10.07 10.93
CA VAL A 287 -8.37 -9.79 12.07
C VAL A 287 -7.90 -8.56 12.84
N SER A 288 -6.60 -8.49 13.17
CA SER A 288 -6.01 -7.34 13.86
C SER A 288 -6.14 -6.04 13.05
N ILE A 289 -5.87 -6.09 11.73
CA ILE A 289 -6.00 -4.95 10.81
C ILE A 289 -7.43 -4.39 10.82
N TYR A 290 -8.43 -5.25 10.63
CA TYR A 290 -9.82 -4.81 10.58
C TYR A 290 -10.32 -4.31 11.94
N CYS A 291 -9.99 -4.99 13.04
CA CYS A 291 -10.30 -4.50 14.37
C CYS A 291 -9.67 -3.13 14.65
N LYS A 292 -8.40 -2.94 14.29
CA LYS A 292 -7.72 -1.64 14.43
C LYS A 292 -8.34 -0.56 13.54
N ALA A 293 -8.75 -0.89 12.33
CA ALA A 293 -9.44 0.05 11.46
C ALA A 293 -10.77 0.53 12.08
N ILE A 294 -11.56 -0.39 12.66
CA ILE A 294 -12.81 -0.05 13.36
C ILE A 294 -12.52 0.86 14.56
N GLU A 295 -11.47 0.58 15.35
CA GLU A 295 -11.07 1.45 16.47
C GLU A 295 -10.64 2.84 16.01
N ILE A 296 -9.93 2.94 14.89
CA ILE A 296 -9.53 4.22 14.31
C ILE A 296 -10.76 5.00 13.84
N MET A 297 -11.71 4.34 13.17
CA MET A 297 -12.98 4.95 12.78
C MET A 297 -13.75 5.48 14.00
N TRP A 298 -13.85 4.70 15.07
CA TRP A 298 -14.50 5.12 16.32
C TRP A 298 -13.77 6.30 16.99
N LYS A 299 -12.45 6.19 17.15
CA LYS A 299 -11.65 7.16 17.92
C LYS A 299 -11.45 8.47 17.16
N TYR A 300 -11.18 8.39 15.86
CA TYR A 300 -10.80 9.54 15.04
C TYR A 300 -11.88 9.96 14.04
N GLY A 301 -12.96 9.20 13.87
CA GLY A 301 -14.09 9.60 13.04
C GLY A 301 -14.91 10.75 13.61
N ASN A 302 -15.52 11.53 12.72
CA ASN A 302 -16.60 12.44 13.06
C ASN A 302 -17.90 11.67 13.39
N GLU A 303 -18.96 12.37 13.76
CA GLU A 303 -20.24 11.74 14.15
C GLU A 303 -20.78 10.77 13.10
N ALA A 304 -20.69 11.12 11.80
CA ALA A 304 -21.17 10.25 10.72
C ALA A 304 -20.34 8.95 10.60
N VAL A 305 -19.02 9.03 10.77
CA VAL A 305 -18.11 7.87 10.74
C VAL A 305 -18.34 6.98 11.97
N VAL A 306 -18.46 7.57 13.16
CA VAL A 306 -18.72 6.83 14.40
C VAL A 306 -20.08 6.13 14.32
N ASN A 307 -21.11 6.80 13.79
CA ASN A 307 -22.41 6.18 13.58
C ASN A 307 -22.32 4.94 12.68
N VAL A 308 -21.49 4.95 11.62
CA VAL A 308 -21.26 3.74 10.80
C VAL A 308 -20.66 2.59 11.62
N VAL A 309 -19.72 2.88 12.52
CA VAL A 309 -19.18 1.87 13.44
C VAL A 309 -20.32 1.30 14.28
N ASP A 310 -21.08 2.16 14.94
CA ASP A 310 -22.08 1.77 15.94
C ASP A 310 -23.27 1.01 15.35
N VAL A 311 -23.83 1.51 14.25
CA VAL A 311 -25.11 1.01 13.70
C VAL A 311 -24.94 0.09 12.49
N THR A 312 -23.75 0.02 11.90
CA THR A 312 -23.50 -0.86 10.75
C THR A 312 -22.55 -1.98 11.10
N ILE A 313 -21.37 -1.66 11.64
CA ILE A 313 -20.34 -2.67 11.86
C ILE A 313 -20.62 -3.47 13.14
N LEU A 314 -20.83 -2.78 14.27
CA LEU A 314 -21.03 -3.43 15.57
C LEU A 314 -22.33 -4.23 15.62
N GLU A 315 -23.43 -3.70 15.06
CA GLU A 315 -24.70 -4.43 14.96
C GLU A 315 -24.49 -5.79 14.27
N ARG A 316 -23.90 -5.78 13.06
CA ARG A 316 -23.64 -7.00 12.28
C ARG A 316 -22.68 -7.96 12.97
N LEU A 317 -21.64 -7.47 13.65
CA LEU A 317 -20.71 -8.32 14.41
C LEU A 317 -21.39 -8.98 15.62
N SER A 318 -22.44 -8.35 16.17
CA SER A 318 -23.13 -8.83 17.37
C SER A 318 -24.21 -9.87 17.11
N ASP A 319 -24.56 -10.12 15.85
CA ASP A 319 -25.57 -11.11 15.45
C ASP A 319 -25.23 -12.54 15.92
N GLU A 320 -23.93 -12.88 16.00
CA GLU A 320 -23.45 -14.19 16.42
C GLU A 320 -22.54 -14.08 17.66
N ASP A 321 -22.99 -14.67 18.79
CA ASP A 321 -22.28 -14.65 20.08
C ASP A 321 -20.80 -15.07 19.98
N GLU A 322 -20.48 -16.09 19.17
CA GLU A 322 -19.10 -16.57 19.02
C GLU A 322 -18.23 -15.54 18.29
N VAL A 323 -18.72 -14.96 17.19
CA VAL A 323 -18.04 -13.92 16.43
C VAL A 323 -17.84 -12.67 17.30
N TRP A 324 -18.90 -12.26 18.00
CA TRP A 324 -18.90 -11.10 18.88
C TRP A 324 -17.85 -11.21 20.00
N GLN A 325 -17.80 -12.35 20.70
CA GLN A 325 -16.83 -12.56 21.77
C GLN A 325 -15.40 -12.68 21.25
N LYS A 326 -15.19 -13.31 20.09
CA LYS A 326 -13.86 -13.33 19.45
C LYS A 326 -13.42 -11.92 19.05
N PHE A 327 -14.29 -11.12 18.45
CA PHE A 327 -14.01 -9.71 18.13
C PHE A 327 -13.54 -8.94 19.37
N GLY A 328 -14.22 -9.14 20.51
CA GLY A 328 -13.81 -8.61 21.81
C GLY A 328 -12.35 -8.91 22.15
N THR A 329 -11.81 -10.07 21.80
CA THR A 329 -10.40 -10.40 22.15
C THR A 329 -9.35 -9.58 21.39
N TYR A 330 -9.71 -8.89 20.29
CA TYR A 330 -8.80 -8.15 19.43
C TYR A 330 -8.85 -6.63 19.61
N ILE A 331 -9.84 -6.11 20.33
CA ILE A 331 -10.01 -4.67 20.54
C ILE A 331 -9.48 -4.23 21.92
N SER A 332 -9.11 -2.96 21.99
CA SER A 332 -8.64 -2.25 23.17
C SER A 332 -9.67 -2.19 24.27
N HIS A 333 -9.17 -2.01 25.50
CA HIS A 333 -10.02 -1.88 26.67
C HIS A 333 -10.97 -0.68 26.57
N ASP A 334 -10.48 0.48 26.12
CA ASP A 334 -11.29 1.70 26.02
C ASP A 334 -12.46 1.52 25.06
N PHE A 335 -12.24 0.85 23.93
CA PHE A 335 -13.32 0.59 22.98
C PHE A 335 -14.33 -0.44 23.51
N LYS A 336 -13.88 -1.48 24.25
CA LYS A 336 -14.81 -2.38 24.96
C LYS A 336 -15.67 -1.66 25.98
N VAL A 337 -15.07 -0.76 26.78
CA VAL A 337 -15.79 0.03 27.78
C VAL A 337 -16.84 0.87 27.09
N TYR A 338 -16.48 1.57 26.01
CA TYR A 338 -17.44 2.32 25.19
C TYR A 338 -18.60 1.45 24.71
N ILE A 339 -18.32 0.29 24.12
CA ILE A 339 -19.36 -0.64 23.63
C ILE A 339 -20.28 -1.08 24.78
N ASN A 340 -19.70 -1.58 25.86
CA ASN A 340 -20.47 -2.16 26.97
C ASN A 340 -21.28 -1.11 27.74
N ASP A 341 -20.73 0.10 27.92
CA ASP A 341 -21.35 1.11 28.74
C ASP A 341 -22.28 2.06 28.01
N ILE A 342 -22.10 2.23 26.70
CA ILE A 342 -22.87 3.14 25.86
C ILE A 342 -23.66 2.34 24.83
N ILE A 343 -22.98 1.68 23.89
CA ILE A 343 -23.64 1.07 22.72
C ILE A 343 -24.67 0.00 23.11
N LEU A 344 -24.32 -0.96 23.97
CA LEU A 344 -25.23 -2.02 24.39
C LEU A 344 -26.44 -1.51 25.20
N LYS A 345 -26.40 -0.25 25.70
CA LYS A 345 -27.52 0.37 26.43
C LYS A 345 -28.36 1.28 25.56
N GLU A 346 -27.75 1.94 24.58
CA GLU A 346 -28.40 2.97 23.76
C GLU A 346 -28.85 2.45 22.39
N ASN A 347 -28.13 1.48 21.80
CA ASN A 347 -28.51 0.89 20.52
C ASN A 347 -29.54 -0.25 20.71
N LEU A 348 -30.79 0.02 20.32
CA LEU A 348 -31.91 -0.91 20.42
C LEU A 348 -31.67 -2.23 19.67
N MET A 349 -30.91 -2.21 18.57
CA MET A 349 -30.61 -3.41 17.78
C MET A 349 -29.63 -4.35 18.49
N MET A 350 -28.91 -3.85 19.50
CA MET A 350 -27.89 -4.60 20.23
C MET A 350 -28.27 -4.91 21.70
N TRP A 351 -29.49 -4.59 22.13
CA TRP A 351 -29.95 -4.82 23.52
C TRP A 351 -29.88 -6.28 23.99
N GLY A 352 -29.93 -7.24 23.06
CA GLY A 352 -29.81 -8.67 23.37
C GLY A 352 -28.37 -9.18 23.45
N SER A 353 -27.41 -8.39 22.99
CA SER A 353 -26.02 -8.82 22.83
C SER A 353 -25.29 -8.83 24.18
N LYS A 354 -24.47 -9.86 24.41
CA LYS A 354 -23.70 -10.00 25.66
C LYS A 354 -22.60 -8.94 25.74
N PRO A 355 -22.26 -8.44 26.95
CA PRO A 355 -21.08 -7.63 27.15
C PRO A 355 -19.82 -8.32 26.62
N LEU A 356 -18.91 -7.54 26.03
CA LEU A 356 -17.59 -8.01 25.63
C LEU A 356 -16.71 -8.18 26.88
N LEU A 357 -16.04 -9.33 26.97
CA LEU A 357 -15.15 -9.69 28.09
C LEU A 357 -13.75 -9.06 27.98
#